data_AF-A0A531KSE9-F1
#
_entry.id   AF-A0A531KSE9-F1
#
_cell.length_a   1.000
_cell.length_b   1.000
_cell.length_c   1.000
_cell.angle_alpha   90.00
_cell.angle_beta   90.00
_cell.angle_gamma   90.00
#
_symmetry.space_group_name_H-M   'P 1'
#
loop_
_entity.id
_entity.type
_entity.pdbx_description
1 polymer ?
#
loop_
_entity_poly.entity_id
_entity_poly.type
_entity_poly.pdbx_seq_one_letter_code
_entity_poly.pdbx_strand_id
1 'polypeptide(L)'
;MTDHYDVVVVGGGHAGCEAASAAARAGAKTALVTLRFATIGVMSCNPAIGGLGKGHLVREIDAMDGLMGRVADAAGIQFRLLNRRKGPAVRGPRTQADRKLYRLAMQAAIREQAGLDVVEGEVLDFEIANGRLAAVLLADGRRLACGAVVLTTGTFLR
;
A
#
# COMPACT_ATOMS: atom_id res chain seq x y z
N MET A 1 14.86 7.42 17.00
CA MET A 1 14.00 6.33 16.54
C MET A 1 12.96 6.09 17.60
N THR A 2 11.74 5.83 17.20
CA THR A 2 10.64 5.67 18.11
C THR A 2 10.56 4.25 18.64
N ASP A 3 10.48 4.10 19.97
CA ASP A 3 10.58 2.80 20.64
C ASP A 3 9.33 1.92 20.48
N HIS A 4 8.25 2.46 19.89
CA HIS A 4 6.96 1.78 19.74
C HIS A 4 6.17 2.34 18.55
N TYR A 5 5.54 1.45 17.78
CA TYR A 5 4.57 1.74 16.72
C TYR A 5 3.19 1.23 17.13
N ASP A 6 2.12 1.90 16.69
CA ASP A 6 0.78 1.37 16.91
C ASP A 6 0.48 0.25 15.91
N VAL A 7 0.88 0.45 14.65
CA VAL A 7 0.67 -0.48 13.54
C VAL A 7 1.97 -0.72 12.78
N VAL A 8 2.30 -1.98 12.53
CA VAL A 8 3.37 -2.36 11.59
C VAL A 8 2.76 -3.07 10.38
N VAL A 9 2.97 -2.51 9.19
CA VAL A 9 2.53 -3.10 7.92
C VAL A 9 3.70 -3.83 7.28
N VAL A 10 3.56 -5.13 7.03
CA VAL A 10 4.59 -5.97 6.45
C VAL A 10 4.34 -6.16 4.96
N GLY A 11 5.20 -5.58 4.13
CA GLY A 11 5.18 -5.67 2.67
C GLY A 11 4.80 -4.37 1.96
N GLY A 12 5.71 -3.83 1.13
CA GLY A 12 5.50 -2.60 0.35
C GLY A 12 4.68 -2.76 -0.94
N GLY A 13 3.76 -3.72 -1.00
CA GLY A 13 2.88 -3.94 -2.15
C GLY A 13 1.72 -2.93 -2.21
N HIS A 14 0.84 -3.04 -3.21
CA HIS A 14 -0.32 -2.15 -3.34
C HIS A 14 -1.22 -2.16 -2.09
N ALA A 15 -1.48 -3.35 -1.54
CA ALA A 15 -2.26 -3.49 -0.30
C ALA A 15 -1.54 -2.86 0.90
N GLY A 16 -0.23 -3.07 1.03
CA GLY A 16 0.56 -2.52 2.13
C GLY A 16 0.68 -1.00 2.09
N CYS A 17 0.78 -0.40 0.89
CA CYS A 17 0.79 1.05 0.73
C CYS A 17 -0.53 1.67 1.21
N GLU A 18 -1.67 1.10 0.80
CA GLU A 18 -2.99 1.57 1.25
C GLU A 18 -3.18 1.36 2.75
N ALA A 19 -2.82 0.19 3.29
CA ALA A 19 -2.94 -0.10 4.71
C ALA A 19 -2.08 0.83 5.56
N ALA A 20 -0.84 1.08 5.15
CA ALA A 20 0.09 1.94 5.87
C ALA A 20 -0.36 3.41 5.86
N SER A 21 -0.77 3.92 4.68
CA SER A 21 -1.29 5.28 4.57
C SER A 21 -2.60 5.46 5.31
N ALA A 22 -3.50 4.49 5.27
CA ALA A 22 -4.76 4.53 6.02
C ALA A 22 -4.53 4.54 7.54
N ALA A 23 -3.66 3.67 8.05
CA ALA A 23 -3.32 3.62 9.47
C ALA A 23 -2.69 4.95 9.94
N ALA A 24 -1.70 5.46 9.20
CA ALA A 24 -1.07 6.74 9.51
C ALA A 24 -2.05 7.92 9.46
N ARG A 25 -2.93 7.97 8.45
CA ARG A 25 -3.98 8.99 8.35
C ARG A 25 -4.98 8.92 9.50
N ALA A 26 -5.27 7.72 10.01
CA ALA A 26 -6.13 7.54 11.18
C ALA A 26 -5.45 7.99 12.50
N GLY A 27 -4.21 8.47 12.45
CA GLY A 27 -3.45 8.97 13.60
C GLY A 27 -2.57 7.90 14.27
N ALA A 28 -2.52 6.69 13.73
CA ALA A 28 -1.66 5.63 14.25
C ALA A 28 -0.22 5.86 13.82
N LYS A 29 0.71 5.75 14.76
CA LYS A 29 2.13 5.77 14.45
C LYS A 29 2.51 4.48 13.74
N THR A 30 2.83 4.57 12.46
CA THR A 30 2.84 3.42 11.56
C THR A 30 4.25 3.17 11.00
N ALA A 31 4.67 1.91 10.96
CA ALA A 31 5.84 1.50 10.19
C ALA A 31 5.42 0.65 8.98
N LEU A 32 5.87 1.01 7.78
CA LEU A 32 5.81 0.14 6.60
C LEU A 32 7.15 -0.57 6.45
N VAL A 33 7.19 -1.87 6.76
CA VAL A 33 8.36 -2.71 6.54
C VAL A 33 8.34 -3.25 5.11
N THR A 34 9.40 -3.03 4.36
CA THR A 34 9.54 -3.50 2.98
C THR A 34 10.96 -3.97 2.72
N LEU A 35 11.15 -4.96 1.83
CA LEU A 35 12.49 -5.42 1.48
C LEU A 35 13.33 -4.31 0.83
N ARG A 36 12.70 -3.50 -0.03
CA ARG A 36 13.34 -2.37 -0.71
C ARG A 36 12.33 -1.26 -1.00
N PHE A 37 12.60 -0.05 -0.55
CA PHE A 37 11.81 1.15 -0.84
C PHE A 37 11.64 1.34 -2.36
N ALA A 38 12.71 1.10 -3.13
CA ALA A 38 12.71 1.26 -4.58
C ALA A 38 11.69 0.39 -5.33
N THR A 39 11.12 -0.63 -4.67
CA THR A 39 10.12 -1.54 -5.23
C THR A 39 8.68 -1.18 -4.87
N ILE A 40 8.47 -0.21 -3.97
CA ILE A 40 7.13 0.35 -3.67
C ILE A 40 6.54 0.92 -4.95
N GLY A 41 5.29 0.54 -5.26
CA GLY A 41 4.58 0.96 -6.45
C GLY A 41 4.96 0.23 -7.75
N VAL A 42 5.72 -0.87 -7.69
CA VAL A 42 5.97 -1.69 -8.89
C VAL A 42 4.71 -2.42 -9.32
N MET A 43 4.29 -2.19 -10.57
CA MET A 43 3.22 -2.95 -11.22
C MET A 43 3.81 -4.26 -11.79
N SER A 44 3.54 -5.39 -11.15
CA SER A 44 4.08 -6.71 -11.54
C SER A 44 3.43 -7.28 -12.80
N CYS A 45 2.12 -7.08 -12.97
CA CYS A 45 1.34 -7.66 -14.06
C CYS A 45 1.17 -6.66 -15.23
N ASN A 46 -0.06 -6.21 -15.45
CA ASN A 46 -0.43 -5.26 -16.51
C ASN A 46 -0.21 -3.81 -16.01
N PRO A 47 0.36 -2.92 -16.84
CA PRO A 47 0.46 -1.49 -16.53
C PRO A 47 -0.91 -0.77 -16.66
N ALA A 48 -1.94 -1.24 -15.95
CA ALA A 48 -3.28 -0.65 -15.96
C ALA A 48 -3.93 -0.69 -14.59
N ILE A 49 -4.69 0.37 -14.28
CA ILE A 49 -5.53 0.49 -13.08
C ILE A 49 -6.98 0.62 -13.49
N GLY A 50 -7.89 0.04 -12.70
CA GLY A 50 -9.32 0.03 -12.98
C GLY A 50 -9.75 -1.04 -13.99
N GLY A 51 -10.89 -0.83 -14.63
CA GLY A 51 -11.61 -1.83 -15.41
C GLY A 51 -13.07 -1.93 -14.97
N LEU A 52 -13.79 -2.96 -15.42
CA LEU A 52 -15.24 -3.06 -15.17
C LEU A 52 -15.59 -3.09 -13.68
N GLY A 53 -15.08 -4.06 -12.93
CA GLY A 53 -15.24 -4.11 -11.46
C GLY A 53 -14.14 -3.34 -10.72
N LYS A 54 -12.88 -3.48 -11.18
CA LYS A 54 -11.73 -2.82 -10.56
C LYS A 54 -11.85 -1.30 -10.55
N GLY A 55 -12.53 -0.70 -11.53
CA GLY A 55 -12.75 0.74 -11.59
C GLY A 55 -13.66 1.25 -10.47
N HIS A 56 -14.65 0.46 -10.04
CA HIS A 56 -15.47 0.77 -8.87
C HIS A 56 -14.63 0.70 -7.59
N LEU A 57 -13.86 -0.38 -7.41
CA LEU A 57 -12.98 -0.54 -6.23
C LEU A 57 -11.97 0.61 -6.12
N VAL A 58 -11.36 1.04 -7.22
CA VAL A 58 -10.44 2.19 -7.22
C VAL A 58 -11.16 3.45 -6.79
N ARG A 59 -12.41 3.67 -7.21
CA ARG A 59 -13.21 4.83 -6.81
C ARG A 59 -13.68 4.76 -5.35
N GLU A 60 -13.95 3.57 -4.83
CA GLU A 60 -14.24 3.37 -3.41
C GLU A 60 -13.00 3.64 -2.54
N ILE A 61 -11.83 3.15 -2.96
CA ILE A 61 -10.54 3.46 -2.33
C ILE A 61 -10.33 4.98 -2.32
N ASP A 62 -10.49 5.64 -3.47
CA ASP A 62 -10.38 7.09 -3.63
C ASP A 62 -11.35 7.86 -2.72
N ALA A 63 -12.61 7.42 -2.63
CA ALA A 63 -13.61 8.01 -1.72
C ALA A 63 -13.25 7.87 -0.23
N MET A 64 -12.48 6.83 0.13
CA MET A 64 -11.91 6.63 1.46
C MET A 64 -10.54 7.31 1.64
N ASP A 65 -10.17 8.22 0.73
CA ASP A 65 -8.89 8.93 0.64
C ASP A 65 -7.66 8.02 0.42
N GLY A 66 -7.87 6.85 -0.19
CA GLY A 66 -6.78 5.96 -0.56
C GLY A 66 -5.87 6.53 -1.65
N LEU A 67 -4.69 5.93 -1.79
CA LEU A 67 -3.61 6.40 -2.67
C LEU A 67 -3.87 6.05 -4.14
N MET A 68 -4.48 4.91 -4.43
CA MET A 68 -4.49 4.29 -5.76
C MET A 68 -5.13 5.16 -6.83
N GLY A 69 -6.19 5.91 -6.51
CA GLY A 69 -6.86 6.83 -7.43
C GLY A 69 -5.92 7.93 -7.91
N ARG A 70 -5.43 8.75 -6.98
CA ARG A 70 -4.49 9.85 -7.26
C ARG A 70 -3.18 9.40 -7.91
N VAL A 71 -2.61 8.27 -7.48
CA VAL A 71 -1.38 7.72 -8.08
C VAL A 71 -1.62 7.24 -9.51
N ALA A 72 -2.77 6.63 -9.79
CA ALA A 72 -3.14 6.21 -11.14
C ALA A 72 -3.37 7.41 -12.08
N ASP A 73 -3.96 8.50 -11.57
CA ASP A 73 -4.15 9.74 -12.33
C ASP A 73 -2.81 10.41 -12.67
N ALA A 74 -1.88 10.49 -11.70
CA ALA A 74 -0.54 11.07 -11.91
C ALA A 74 0.33 10.30 -12.92
N ALA A 75 0.06 9.00 -13.11
CA ALA A 75 0.83 8.13 -14.00
C ALA A 75 0.08 7.72 -15.28
N GLY A 76 -1.16 8.18 -15.45
CA GLY A 76 -2.03 7.75 -16.54
C GLY A 76 -1.56 8.27 -17.90
N ILE A 77 -1.45 7.35 -18.87
CA ILE A 77 -1.11 7.66 -20.26
C ILE A 77 -2.34 7.55 -21.19
N GLN A 78 -3.37 6.81 -20.78
CA GLN A 78 -4.63 6.71 -21.53
C GLN A 78 -5.78 6.36 -20.61
N PHE A 79 -6.84 7.18 -20.63
CA PHE A 79 -8.05 6.97 -19.87
C PHE A 79 -9.21 6.49 -20.77
N ARG A 80 -9.95 5.49 -20.32
CA ARG A 80 -11.16 4.99 -20.98
C ARG A 80 -12.26 4.71 -19.96
N LEU A 81 -13.49 5.05 -20.33
CA LEU A 81 -14.67 4.57 -19.62
C LEU A 81 -15.21 3.32 -20.33
N LEU A 82 -15.05 2.16 -19.70
CA LEU A 82 -15.59 0.90 -20.23
C LEU A 82 -17.12 0.91 -20.08
N ASN A 83 -17.82 0.22 -21.00
CA ASN A 83 -19.29 0.19 -21.04
C ASN A 83 -19.96 1.57 -21.11
N ARG A 84 -19.30 2.57 -21.72
CA ARG A 84 -19.82 3.96 -21.83
C ARG A 84 -21.26 4.08 -22.32
N ARG A 85 -21.67 3.22 -23.26
CA ARG A 85 -23.03 3.21 -23.83
C ARG A 85 -24.07 2.47 -22.97
N LYS A 86 -23.66 1.75 -21.92
CA LYS A 86 -24.55 1.06 -20.98
C LYS A 86 -24.92 1.96 -19.79
N GLY A 87 -25.83 1.49 -18.94
CA GLY A 87 -26.27 2.21 -17.74
C GLY A 87 -25.13 2.46 -16.72
N PRO A 88 -25.24 3.49 -15.86
CA PRO A 88 -24.18 3.91 -14.94
C PRO A 88 -23.63 2.79 -14.04
N ALA A 89 -24.50 1.89 -13.56
CA ALA A 89 -24.14 0.81 -12.65
C ALA A 89 -23.09 -0.17 -13.19
N VAL A 90 -22.86 -0.19 -14.51
CA VAL A 90 -21.90 -1.10 -15.17
C VAL A 90 -20.78 -0.36 -15.89
N ARG A 91 -20.58 0.94 -15.62
CA ARG A 91 -19.52 1.76 -16.23
C ARG A 91 -18.25 1.71 -15.36
N GLY A 92 -17.19 1.12 -15.89
CA GLY A 92 -15.91 0.98 -15.17
C GLY A 92 -14.83 1.91 -15.72
N PRO A 93 -14.32 2.89 -14.95
CA PRO A 93 -13.16 3.68 -15.35
C PRO A 93 -11.91 2.80 -15.40
N ARG A 94 -11.07 3.03 -16.41
CA ARG A 94 -9.80 2.33 -16.60
C ARG A 94 -8.75 3.28 -17.14
N THR A 95 -7.54 3.18 -16.61
CA THR A 95 -6.37 3.87 -17.15
C THR A 95 -5.24 2.89 -17.47
N GLN A 96 -4.53 3.12 -18.56
CA GLN A 96 -3.18 2.59 -18.75
C GLN A 96 -2.22 3.55 -18.04
N ALA A 97 -1.25 3.02 -17.31
CA ALA A 97 -0.29 3.81 -16.54
C ALA A 97 1.14 3.57 -17.03
N ASP A 98 1.96 4.60 -17.05
CA ASP A 98 3.40 4.42 -17.17
C ASP A 98 3.94 3.78 -15.88
N ARG A 99 4.61 2.64 -15.98
CA ARG A 99 5.12 1.89 -14.81
C ARG A 99 6.08 2.71 -13.96
N LYS A 100 6.94 3.52 -14.60
CA LYS A 100 7.92 4.36 -13.90
C LYS A 100 7.20 5.49 -13.18
N LEU A 101 6.28 6.18 -13.85
CA LEU A 101 5.53 7.28 -13.22
C LEU A 101 4.66 6.77 -12.07
N TYR A 102 3.98 5.63 -12.21
CA TYR A 102 3.16 5.05 -11.14
C TYR A 102 4.00 4.73 -9.90
N ARG A 103 5.16 4.11 -10.12
CA ARG A 103 6.13 3.80 -9.07
C ARG A 103 6.62 5.06 -8.36
N LEU A 104 7.01 6.08 -9.11
CA LEU A 104 7.51 7.35 -8.56
C LEU A 104 6.42 8.10 -7.78
N ALA A 105 5.19 8.14 -8.31
CA ALA A 105 4.06 8.78 -7.66
C ALA A 105 3.66 8.07 -6.35
N MET A 106 3.66 6.73 -6.33
CA MET A 106 3.43 5.98 -5.09
C MET A 106 4.53 6.23 -4.05
N GLN A 107 5.79 6.25 -4.46
CA GLN A 107 6.92 6.53 -3.57
C GLN A 107 6.89 7.95 -3.01
N ALA A 108 6.49 8.94 -3.81
CA ALA A 108 6.30 10.30 -3.34
C ALA A 108 5.18 10.36 -2.29
N ALA A 109 4.02 9.79 -2.60
CA ALA A 109 2.88 9.80 -1.69
C ALA A 109 3.16 9.07 -0.35
N ILE A 110 3.94 7.99 -0.37
CA ILE A 110 4.37 7.31 0.87
C ILE A 110 5.33 8.17 1.69
N ARG A 111 6.27 8.90 1.05
CA ARG A 111 7.19 9.79 1.78
C ARG A 111 6.50 11.01 2.39
N GLU A 112 5.45 11.50 1.73
CA GLU A 112 4.68 12.66 2.16
C GLU A 112 3.69 12.33 3.28
N GLN A 113 3.38 11.05 3.51
CA GLN A 113 2.45 10.62 4.54
C GLN A 113 3.02 10.86 5.94
N ALA A 114 2.50 11.87 6.64
CA ALA A 114 2.83 12.12 8.03
C ALA A 114 2.45 10.91 8.92
N GLY A 115 3.29 10.62 9.91
CA GLY A 115 3.09 9.51 10.85
C GLY A 115 3.42 8.12 10.30
N LEU A 116 3.98 8.05 9.08
CA LEU A 116 4.42 6.81 8.45
C LEU A 116 5.95 6.77 8.29
N ASP A 117 6.59 5.83 9.00
CA ASP A 117 8.00 5.51 8.79
C ASP A 117 8.13 4.34 7.81
N VAL A 118 9.10 4.41 6.88
CA VAL A 118 9.43 3.28 6.02
C VAL A 118 10.72 2.62 6.50
N VAL A 119 10.61 1.32 6.81
CA VAL A 119 11.73 0.52 7.29
C VAL A 119 12.12 -0.49 6.23
N GLU A 120 13.30 -0.31 5.65
CA GLU A 120 13.87 -1.34 4.77
C GLU A 120 14.38 -2.52 5.61
N GLY A 121 13.87 -3.72 5.35
CA GLY A 121 14.21 -4.93 6.07
C GLY A 121 13.29 -6.10 5.76
N GLU A 122 13.72 -7.29 6.16
CA GLU A 122 12.95 -8.52 6.09
C GLU A 122 12.37 -8.83 7.47
N VAL A 123 11.06 -9.06 7.54
CA VAL A 123 10.42 -9.53 8.75
C VAL A 123 10.63 -11.03 8.85
N LEU A 124 11.21 -11.46 9.97
CA LEU A 124 11.54 -12.85 10.24
C LEU A 124 10.46 -13.54 11.10
N ASP A 125 10.00 -12.87 12.16
CA ASP A 125 9.07 -13.46 13.13
C ASP A 125 8.28 -12.40 13.90
N PHE A 126 7.33 -12.83 14.72
CA PHE A 126 6.54 -12.02 15.63
C PHE A 126 6.78 -12.44 17.08
N GLU A 127 6.91 -11.44 17.95
CA GLU A 127 6.91 -11.68 19.38
C GLU A 127 5.46 -11.66 19.90
N ILE A 128 5.02 -12.76 20.50
CA ILE A 128 3.71 -12.88 21.14
C ILE A 128 3.90 -13.05 22.64
N ALA A 129 3.39 -12.11 23.43
CA ALA A 129 3.42 -12.15 24.89
C ALA A 129 1.99 -12.27 25.42
N ASN A 130 1.73 -13.29 26.26
CA ASN A 130 0.41 -13.53 26.87
C ASN A 130 -0.73 -13.61 25.83
N GLY A 131 -0.48 -14.24 24.68
CA GLY A 131 -1.45 -14.40 23.60
C GLY A 131 -1.74 -13.11 22.81
N ARG A 132 -0.94 -12.05 22.99
CA ARG A 132 -1.06 -10.79 22.25
C ARG A 132 0.23 -10.48 21.52
N LEU A 133 0.12 -9.86 20.34
CA LEU A 133 1.25 -9.33 19.61
C LEU A 133 1.97 -8.29 20.48
N ALA A 134 3.30 -8.39 20.54
CA ALA A 134 4.17 -7.47 21.27
C ALA A 134 5.17 -6.75 20.34
N ALA A 135 5.69 -7.43 19.33
CA ALA A 135 6.63 -6.86 18.38
C ALA A 135 6.74 -7.62 17.05
N VAL A 136 7.31 -6.96 16.06
CA VAL A 136 7.85 -7.56 14.83
C VAL A 136 9.37 -7.67 14.94
N LEU A 137 9.92 -8.83 14.59
CA LEU A 137 11.36 -9.10 14.57
C LEU A 137 11.86 -9.08 13.13
N LEU A 138 12.90 -8.26 12.87
CA LEU A 138 13.57 -8.20 11.57
C LEU A 138 14.76 -9.17 11.54
N ALA A 139 15.11 -9.64 10.34
CA ALA A 139 16.23 -10.55 10.11
C ALA A 139 17.61 -9.97 10.51
N ASP A 140 17.72 -8.64 10.61
CA ASP A 140 18.94 -7.96 11.07
C ASP A 140 19.00 -7.75 12.60
N GLY A 141 18.08 -8.37 13.34
CA GLY A 141 18.02 -8.33 14.80
C GLY A 141 17.29 -7.10 15.35
N ARG A 142 16.81 -6.17 14.51
CA ARG A 142 15.96 -5.08 14.99
C ARG A 142 14.60 -5.62 15.46
N ARG A 143 14.10 -5.03 16.54
CA ARG A 143 12.80 -5.32 17.14
C ARG A 143 11.91 -4.07 17.06
N LEU A 144 10.75 -4.19 16.44
CA LEU A 144 9.76 -3.11 16.35
C LEU A 144 8.58 -3.44 17.27
N ALA A 145 8.53 -2.83 18.46
CA ALA A 145 7.40 -3.02 19.36
C ALA A 145 6.12 -2.46 18.73
N CYS A 146 5.03 -3.23 18.76
CA CYS A 146 3.76 -2.79 18.19
C CYS A 146 2.52 -3.49 18.72
N GLY A 147 1.38 -2.77 18.66
CA GLY A 147 0.07 -3.28 19.08
C GLY A 147 -0.68 -4.08 18.00
N ALA A 148 -0.41 -3.80 16.72
CA ALA A 148 -1.06 -4.49 15.60
C ALA A 148 -0.12 -4.68 14.41
N VAL A 149 -0.37 -5.73 13.62
CA VAL A 149 0.35 -6.03 12.38
C VAL A 149 -0.62 -6.27 11.23
N VAL A 150 -0.30 -5.76 10.05
CA VAL A 150 -1.00 -6.07 8.79
C VAL A 150 -0.04 -6.79 7.86
N LEU A 151 -0.35 -8.04 7.50
CA LEU A 151 0.48 -8.86 6.62
C LEU A 151 0.06 -8.70 5.15
N THR A 152 0.97 -8.20 4.33
CA THR A 152 0.77 -7.96 2.89
C THR A 152 1.96 -8.46 2.07
N THR A 153 2.47 -9.65 2.43
CA THR A 153 3.68 -10.28 1.85
C THR A 153 3.55 -10.66 0.37
N GLY A 154 2.35 -10.54 -0.22
CA GLY A 154 2.13 -10.86 -1.63
C GLY A 154 2.54 -12.29 -1.95
N THR A 155 3.34 -12.47 -3.00
CA THR A 155 3.88 -13.78 -3.42
C THR A 155 5.30 -14.03 -2.91
N PHE A 156 5.78 -13.24 -1.94
CA PHE A 156 7.16 -13.33 -1.44
C PHE A 156 7.34 -14.33 -0.29
N LEU A 157 6.28 -14.60 0.48
CA LEU A 157 6.32 -15.60 1.55
C LEU A 157 6.24 -17.01 0.95
N ARG A 158 7.12 -17.91 1.39
CA ARG A 158 7.18 -19.32 0.99
C ARG A 158 7.15 -20.22 2.19
#